data_AF-A0A2V8ZU77-F1
#
_entry.id   AF-A0A2V8ZU77-F1
#
_cell.length_a   1.000
_cell.length_b   1.000
_cell.length_c   1.000
_cell.angle_alpha   90.00
_cell.angle_beta   90.00
_cell.angle_gamma   90.00
#
_symmetry.space_group_name_H-M   'P 1'
#
loop_
_entity.id
_entity.type
_entity.pdbx_description
1 polymer ?
#
loop_
_entity_poly.entity_id
_entity_poly.type
_entity_poly.pdbx_seq_one_letter_code
_entity_poly.pdbx_strand_id
1 'polypeptide(L)'
;MYVASSLAEGEKLKAVGWLAWGHPYKRRKAKLPEQRFGQLLRLLQEPWEPGHFMGSHECEFCPEEPLQVSSEKYKEPEVPLVSRRVVDGVEIECIQWQTPHLEAYYRRHQIERDGLVVHFGANNLYVPAERCVYVAPSMIAHYVDVHRYEPPAAFWEAVMNCPEMGSEKYRQALIANGPSNEQGCAKCSPGKAAADKFLAGLRFQQLQTAPGSLPNPAETKS
;
A
#
# COMPACT_ATOMS: atom_id res chain seq x y z
N MET A 1 22.44 -9.10 -32.78
CA MET A 1 21.34 -8.14 -32.95
C MET A 1 20.46 -8.22 -31.72
N TYR A 2 20.58 -7.26 -30.80
CA TYR A 2 19.65 -7.13 -29.68
C TYR A 2 18.48 -6.28 -30.16
N VAL A 3 17.31 -6.89 -30.33
CA VAL A 3 16.06 -6.13 -30.48
C VAL A 3 15.69 -5.68 -29.07
N ALA A 4 15.95 -4.42 -28.75
CA ALA A 4 15.35 -3.79 -27.59
C ALA A 4 13.83 -3.76 -27.84
N SER A 5 13.11 -4.75 -27.31
CA SER A 5 11.65 -4.72 -27.26
C SER A 5 11.27 -3.57 -26.32
N SER A 6 11.08 -2.38 -26.89
CA SER A 6 10.45 -1.27 -26.20
C SER A 6 8.99 -1.66 -25.96
N LEU A 7 8.69 -2.16 -24.76
CA LEU A 7 7.30 -2.21 -24.30
C LEU A 7 6.73 -0.79 -24.36
N ALA A 8 5.49 -0.65 -24.83
CA ALA A 8 4.81 0.65 -24.82
C ALA A 8 4.70 1.16 -23.37
N GLU A 9 4.67 2.47 -23.17
CA GLU A 9 4.77 3.06 -21.83
C GLU A 9 3.67 2.58 -20.85
N GLY A 10 2.46 2.34 -21.36
CA GLY A 10 1.34 1.76 -20.61
C GLY A 10 1.52 0.27 -20.26
N GLU A 11 2.42 -0.46 -20.93
CA GLU A 11 2.71 -1.87 -20.66
C GLU A 11 3.69 -2.06 -19.49
N LYS A 12 4.30 -0.96 -19.02
CA LYS A 12 5.16 -0.97 -17.83
C LYS A 12 4.39 -0.98 -16.52
N LEU A 13 3.09 -0.67 -16.50
CA LEU A 13 2.25 -0.84 -15.31
C LEU A 13 1.33 -2.05 -15.48
N LYS A 14 1.36 -2.97 -14.51
CA LYS A 14 0.57 -4.20 -14.56
C LYS A 14 -0.34 -4.31 -13.34
N ALA A 15 -1.65 -4.19 -13.57
CA ALA A 15 -2.65 -4.34 -12.53
C ALA A 15 -2.79 -5.80 -12.06
N VAL A 16 -2.75 -6.05 -10.76
CA VAL A 16 -2.93 -7.38 -10.13
C VAL A 16 -3.82 -7.25 -8.90
N GLY A 17 -4.67 -8.23 -8.60
CA GLY A 17 -5.46 -8.24 -7.37
C GLY A 17 -6.66 -7.28 -7.34
N TRP A 18 -7.00 -6.63 -8.45
CA TRP A 18 -8.25 -5.89 -8.65
C TRP A 18 -9.38 -6.86 -9.00
N LEU A 19 -9.83 -7.63 -8.02
CA LEU A 19 -10.90 -8.62 -8.19
C LEU A 19 -12.27 -7.95 -8.07
N ALA A 20 -13.24 -8.44 -8.83
CA ALA A 20 -14.62 -7.96 -8.80
C ALA A 20 -15.59 -9.13 -9.01
N TRP A 21 -16.83 -8.97 -8.57
CA TRP A 21 -17.88 -9.95 -8.78
C TRP A 21 -18.12 -10.18 -10.29
N GLY A 22 -18.43 -11.42 -10.67
CA GLY A 22 -18.62 -11.81 -12.08
C GLY A 22 -17.34 -11.99 -12.89
N HIS A 23 -16.16 -11.67 -12.34
CA HIS A 23 -14.86 -11.87 -13.00
C HIS A 23 -14.11 -13.06 -12.37
N PRO A 24 -14.00 -14.21 -13.07
CA PRO A 24 -13.32 -15.38 -12.54
C PRO A 24 -11.84 -15.09 -12.27
N TYR A 25 -11.35 -15.58 -11.14
CA TYR A 25 -9.93 -15.54 -10.80
C TYR A 25 -9.42 -16.94 -10.42
N LYS A 26 -8.12 -17.13 -10.60
CA LYS A 26 -7.46 -18.38 -10.23
C LYS A 26 -7.45 -18.53 -8.72
N ARG A 27 -7.95 -19.68 -8.23
CA ARG A 27 -7.89 -20.05 -6.82
C ARG A 27 -6.83 -21.12 -6.57
N ARG A 28 -6.05 -20.92 -5.51
CA ARG A 28 -5.06 -21.88 -5.06
C ARG A 28 -5.76 -23.11 -4.46
N LYS A 29 -5.23 -24.30 -4.77
CA LYS A 29 -5.67 -25.58 -4.16
C LYS A 29 -4.85 -25.95 -2.92
N ALA A 30 -3.55 -25.67 -2.92
CA ALA A 30 -2.64 -25.95 -1.83
C ALA A 30 -2.59 -24.81 -0.79
N LYS A 31 -1.93 -25.03 0.36
CA LYS A 31 -1.58 -23.94 1.28
C LYS A 31 -0.58 -22.99 0.60
N LEU A 32 -0.68 -21.69 0.88
CA LEU A 32 0.33 -20.71 0.44
C LEU A 32 1.59 -20.87 1.31
N PRO A 33 2.81 -20.89 0.74
CA PRO A 33 4.03 -20.90 1.53
C PRO A 33 4.12 -19.66 2.43
N GLU A 34 4.41 -19.87 3.71
CA GLU A 34 4.45 -18.81 4.73
C GLU A 34 5.44 -17.70 4.37
N GLN A 35 6.58 -18.04 3.78
CA GLN A 35 7.57 -17.06 3.32
C GLN A 35 6.98 -16.07 2.29
N ARG A 36 6.15 -16.54 1.35
CA ARG A 36 5.54 -15.68 0.32
C ARG A 36 4.52 -14.74 0.94
N PHE A 37 3.67 -15.26 1.82
CA PHE A 37 2.67 -14.45 2.47
C PHE A 37 3.30 -13.42 3.42
N GLY A 38 4.26 -13.85 4.25
CA GLY A 38 5.00 -12.97 5.15
C GLY A 38 5.73 -11.85 4.40
N GLN A 39 6.30 -12.13 3.22
CA GLN A 39 6.91 -11.07 2.41
C GLN A 39 5.87 -10.07 1.88
N LEU A 40 4.72 -10.55 1.40
CA LEU A 40 3.63 -9.66 0.97
C LEU A 40 3.17 -8.76 2.13
N LEU A 41 2.97 -9.34 3.32
CA LEU A 41 2.57 -8.58 4.50
C LEU A 41 3.63 -7.55 4.91
N ARG A 42 4.93 -7.88 4.86
CA ARG A 42 6.01 -6.92 5.13
C ARG A 42 5.97 -5.72 4.19
N LEU A 43 5.72 -5.94 2.90
CA LEU A 43 5.60 -4.83 1.93
C LEU A 43 4.33 -3.98 2.17
N LEU A 44 3.29 -4.57 2.77
CA LEU A 44 2.02 -3.91 3.06
C LEU A 44 1.92 -3.31 4.47
N GLN A 45 2.90 -3.54 5.35
CA GLN A 45 2.89 -2.95 6.69
C GLN A 45 2.97 -1.42 6.62
N GLU A 46 3.87 -0.91 5.77
CA GLU A 46 4.08 0.51 5.52
C GLU A 46 4.23 0.76 4.01
N PRO A 47 3.14 0.62 3.24
CA PRO A 47 3.22 0.67 1.79
C PRO A 47 3.51 2.10 1.32
N TRP A 48 4.47 2.25 0.41
CA TRP A 48 4.64 3.49 -0.32
C TRP A 48 3.68 3.54 -1.52
N GLU A 49 2.97 4.66 -1.68
CA GLU A 49 2.08 4.93 -2.81
C GLU A 49 2.35 6.34 -3.37
N PRO A 50 2.24 6.63 -4.67
CA PRO A 50 2.54 7.95 -5.25
C PRO A 50 1.48 9.04 -4.95
N GLY A 51 0.39 8.67 -4.27
CA GLY A 51 -0.69 9.55 -3.87
C GLY A 51 -1.72 8.79 -3.03
N HIS A 52 -2.37 9.47 -2.10
CA HIS A 52 -3.43 8.88 -1.26
C HIS A 52 -4.72 8.81 -2.08
N PHE A 53 -5.28 7.61 -2.23
CA PHE A 53 -6.58 7.43 -2.86
C PHE A 53 -7.68 7.66 -1.83
N MET A 54 -8.61 8.58 -2.10
CA MET A 54 -9.62 9.05 -1.14
C MET A 54 -10.86 8.14 -1.08
N GLY A 55 -10.68 6.83 -0.96
CA GLY A 55 -11.79 5.89 -0.84
C GLY A 55 -11.36 4.54 -0.29
N SER A 56 -12.29 3.85 0.37
CA SER A 56 -12.11 2.46 0.80
C SER A 56 -12.51 1.49 -0.31
N HIS A 57 -11.76 0.41 -0.42
CA HIS A 57 -12.07 -0.77 -1.20
C HIS A 57 -12.64 -1.79 -0.23
N GLU A 58 -13.89 -2.22 -0.45
CA GLU A 58 -14.55 -3.28 0.32
C GLU A 58 -14.54 -4.59 -0.47
N CYS A 59 -14.41 -5.72 0.24
CA CYS A 59 -14.42 -7.03 -0.42
C CYS A 59 -15.84 -7.42 -0.85
N GLU A 60 -16.09 -7.50 -2.16
CA GLU A 60 -17.38 -7.89 -2.73
C GLU A 60 -17.72 -9.39 -2.56
N PHE A 61 -16.78 -10.21 -2.10
CA PHE A 61 -16.97 -11.66 -1.94
C PHE A 61 -17.32 -12.07 -0.51
N CYS A 62 -17.07 -11.19 0.46
CA CYS A 62 -17.45 -11.42 1.85
C CYS A 62 -18.90 -10.96 2.07
N PRO A 63 -19.61 -11.57 3.04
CA PRO A 63 -20.88 -11.03 3.48
C PRO A 63 -20.73 -9.57 3.92
N GLU A 64 -21.70 -8.75 3.52
CA GLU A 64 -21.82 -7.40 4.04
C GLU A 64 -22.29 -7.50 5.49
N GLU A 65 -21.39 -7.20 6.42
CA GLU A 65 -21.71 -7.14 7.84
C GLU A 65 -21.54 -5.70 8.29
N PRO A 66 -22.51 -5.13 9.02
CA PRO A 66 -22.41 -3.77 9.54
C PRO A 66 -21.14 -3.59 10.37
N LEU A 67 -20.46 -2.46 10.19
CA LEU A 67 -19.36 -2.07 11.09
C LEU A 67 -19.91 -1.94 12.51
N GLN A 68 -19.32 -2.71 13.42
CA GLN A 68 -19.66 -2.63 14.84
C GLN A 68 -18.97 -1.42 15.45
N VAL A 69 -19.71 -0.31 15.52
CA VAL A 69 -19.24 0.95 16.08
C VAL A 69 -19.66 1.05 17.55
N SER A 70 -18.70 1.12 18.47
CA SER A 70 -19.01 1.46 19.86
C SER A 70 -18.88 2.97 20.07
N SER A 71 -19.95 3.62 20.52
CA SER A 71 -19.94 5.04 20.87
C SER A 71 -19.48 5.31 22.30
N GLU A 72 -19.34 4.27 23.13
CA GLU A 72 -19.03 4.40 24.56
C GLU A 72 -17.70 5.10 24.84
N LYS A 73 -16.71 4.97 23.94
CA LYS A 73 -15.37 5.57 24.05
C LYS A 73 -15.32 7.05 23.63
N TYR A 74 -16.35 7.57 22.97
CA TYR A 74 -16.34 8.87 22.27
C TYR A 74 -17.34 9.88 22.82
N LYS A 75 -17.48 9.93 24.16
CA LYS A 75 -18.34 10.94 24.83
C LYS A 75 -17.71 12.33 24.90
N GLU A 76 -16.42 12.44 24.61
CA GLU A 76 -15.65 13.69 24.60
C GLU A 76 -15.55 14.27 23.18
N PRO A 77 -15.31 15.59 23.00
CA PRO A 77 -15.18 16.18 21.68
C PRO A 77 -14.07 15.50 20.87
N GLU A 78 -14.31 15.26 19.58
CA GLU A 78 -13.33 14.66 18.68
C GLU A 78 -12.08 15.53 18.60
N VAL A 79 -10.99 15.10 19.26
CA VAL A 79 -9.68 15.74 19.15
C VAL A 79 -8.91 15.00 18.07
N PRO A 80 -8.51 15.65 16.96
CA PRO A 80 -7.70 14.98 15.96
C PRO A 80 -6.33 14.65 16.54
N LEU A 81 -5.80 13.48 16.18
CA LEU A 81 -4.40 13.17 16.43
C LEU A 81 -3.55 14.01 15.49
N VAL A 82 -2.72 14.86 16.07
CA VAL A 82 -1.76 15.67 15.33
C VAL A 82 -0.38 15.06 15.51
N SER A 83 0.18 14.48 14.44
CA SER A 83 1.58 14.03 14.44
C SER A 83 2.43 15.00 13.63
N ARG A 84 3.52 15.49 14.21
CA ARG A 84 4.45 16.40 13.52
C ARG A 84 5.80 15.71 13.28
N ARG A 85 6.34 15.82 12.08
CA ARG A 85 7.62 15.20 11.67
C ARG A 85 8.42 16.18 10.82
N VAL A 86 9.75 16.12 10.89
CA VAL A 86 10.63 16.90 10.01
C VAL A 86 11.23 15.97 8.95
N VAL A 87 10.99 16.32 7.69
CA VAL A 87 11.40 15.56 6.52
C VAL A 87 12.29 16.44 5.66
N ASP A 88 13.58 16.11 5.55
CA ASP A 88 14.52 16.90 4.74
C ASP A 88 14.45 18.41 5.04
N GLY A 89 14.24 18.77 6.31
CA GLY A 89 14.09 20.16 6.77
C GLY A 89 12.70 20.76 6.60
N VAL A 90 11.71 20.00 6.13
CA VAL A 90 10.31 20.43 6.02
C VAL A 90 9.49 19.88 7.18
N GLU A 91 8.81 20.76 7.93
CA GLU A 91 7.84 20.34 8.94
C GLU A 91 6.56 19.83 8.26
N ILE A 92 6.21 18.60 8.55
CA ILE A 92 4.96 17.96 8.15
C ILE A 92 4.10 17.82 9.40
N GLU A 93 2.89 18.34 9.33
CA GLU A 93 1.84 18.09 10.31
C GLU A 93 0.76 17.22 9.67
N CYS A 94 0.59 16.01 10.20
CA CYS A 94 -0.49 15.10 9.81
C CYS A 94 -1.58 15.16 10.86
N ILE A 95 -2.77 15.57 10.44
CA ILE A 95 -3.98 15.64 11.25
C ILE A 95 -4.82 14.41 10.90
N GLN A 96 -4.97 13.49 11.85
CA GLN A 96 -5.78 12.29 11.70
C GLN A 96 -7.02 12.39 12.59
N TRP A 97 -8.19 12.46 11.97
CA TRP A 97 -9.45 12.37 12.67
C TRP A 97 -9.70 10.91 13.04
N GLN A 98 -9.61 10.59 14.34
CA GLN A 98 -9.99 9.28 14.84
C GLN A 98 -11.49 9.28 15.15
N THR A 99 -12.27 8.75 14.22
CA THR A 99 -13.70 8.55 14.43
C THR A 99 -13.97 7.09 14.84
N PRO A 100 -15.05 6.82 15.59
CA PRO A 100 -15.48 5.46 15.88
C PRO A 100 -15.63 4.58 14.63
N HIS A 101 -16.06 5.18 13.52
CA HIS A 101 -16.23 4.51 12.23
C HIS A 101 -14.88 4.13 11.62
N LEU A 102 -13.88 5.01 11.70
CA LEU A 102 -12.54 4.74 11.21
C LEU A 102 -11.85 3.63 12.03
N GLU A 103 -12.00 3.65 13.36
CA GLU A 103 -11.51 2.55 14.22
C GLU A 103 -12.19 1.22 13.87
N ALA A 104 -13.51 1.21 13.70
CA ALA A 104 -14.26 0.01 13.31
C ALA A 104 -13.83 -0.50 11.92
N TYR A 105 -13.61 0.42 10.98
CA TYR A 105 -13.10 0.09 9.65
C TYR A 105 -11.73 -0.58 9.73
N TYR A 106 -10.75 0.02 10.41
CA TYR A 106 -9.41 -0.56 10.53
C TYR A 106 -9.39 -1.90 11.27
N ARG A 107 -10.26 -2.06 12.28
CA ARG A 107 -10.42 -3.33 13.00
C ARG A 107 -10.96 -4.44 12.10
N ARG A 108 -11.90 -4.13 11.21
CA ARG A 108 -12.41 -5.09 10.20
C ARG A 108 -11.36 -5.37 9.13
N HIS A 109 -10.58 -4.36 8.76
CA HIS A 109 -9.63 -4.39 7.66
C HIS A 109 -8.18 -4.53 8.15
N GLN A 110 -7.92 -5.57 8.93
CA GLN A 110 -6.56 -5.91 9.36
C GLN A 110 -6.28 -7.40 9.29
N ILE A 111 -5.02 -7.74 9.02
CA ILE A 111 -4.47 -9.09 9.16
C ILE A 111 -3.38 -9.00 10.22
N GLU A 112 -3.47 -9.87 11.23
CA GLU A 112 -2.42 -10.04 12.24
C GLU A 112 -1.73 -11.40 12.04
N ARG A 113 -0.42 -11.38 11.78
CA ARG A 113 0.40 -12.59 11.62
C ARG A 113 1.80 -12.34 12.16
N ASP A 114 2.29 -13.24 13.01
CA ASP A 114 3.66 -13.18 13.57
C ASP A 114 4.00 -11.82 14.22
N GLY A 115 3.02 -11.19 14.89
CA GLY A 115 3.14 -9.86 15.51
C GLY A 115 3.10 -8.68 14.52
N LEU A 116 2.95 -8.96 13.22
CA LEU A 116 2.76 -7.97 12.17
C LEU A 116 1.27 -7.67 11.99
N VAL A 117 0.88 -6.41 12.20
CA VAL A 117 -0.46 -5.92 11.89
C VAL A 117 -0.41 -5.17 10.58
N VAL A 118 -1.20 -5.62 9.60
CA VAL A 118 -1.32 -5.01 8.28
C VAL A 118 -2.75 -4.57 8.07
N HIS A 119 -2.94 -3.26 7.83
CA HIS A 119 -4.23 -2.74 7.41
C HIS A 119 -4.38 -2.83 5.88
N PHE A 120 -5.61 -3.05 5.41
CA PHE A 120 -5.89 -3.14 3.98
C PHE A 120 -7.18 -2.39 3.58
N GLY A 121 -7.44 -2.33 2.28
CA GLY A 121 -8.62 -1.69 1.71
C GLY A 121 -8.49 -0.20 1.43
N ALA A 122 -7.47 0.50 1.98
CA ALA A 122 -7.30 1.93 1.76
C ALA A 122 -5.99 2.31 1.02
N ASN A 123 -5.05 1.38 0.88
CA ASN A 123 -3.74 1.64 0.27
C ASN A 123 -3.49 0.81 -0.98
N ASN A 124 -2.48 1.20 -1.76
CA ASN A 124 -1.97 0.43 -2.89
C ASN A 124 -0.54 -0.07 -2.68
N LEU A 125 -0.22 -1.18 -3.33
CA LEU A 125 1.09 -1.82 -3.36
C LEU A 125 1.69 -1.70 -4.75
N TYR A 126 2.92 -1.19 -4.80
CA TYR A 126 3.73 -1.11 -6.01
C TYR A 126 4.89 -2.08 -5.89
N VAL A 127 5.05 -2.99 -6.85
CA VAL A 127 6.11 -4.01 -6.80
C VAL A 127 6.94 -3.93 -8.09
N PRO A 128 8.17 -3.42 -8.05
CA PRO A 128 9.03 -3.38 -9.22
C PRO A 128 9.41 -4.81 -9.63
N ALA A 129 9.40 -5.04 -10.95
CA ALA A 129 9.85 -6.26 -11.60
C ALA A 129 10.68 -5.88 -12.84
N GLU A 130 11.30 -6.85 -13.51
CA GLU A 130 12.03 -6.55 -14.74
C GLU A 130 11.09 -5.90 -15.79
N ARG A 131 11.41 -4.65 -16.17
CA ARG A 131 10.72 -3.84 -17.20
C ARG A 131 9.26 -3.49 -16.89
N CYS A 132 8.78 -3.70 -15.68
CA CYS A 132 7.44 -3.27 -15.28
C CYS A 132 7.31 -3.08 -13.76
N VAL A 133 6.25 -2.42 -13.33
CA VAL A 133 5.82 -2.30 -11.94
C VAL A 133 4.42 -2.91 -11.85
N TYR A 134 4.27 -3.89 -10.97
CA TYR A 134 2.95 -4.39 -10.62
C TYR A 134 2.27 -3.44 -9.65
N VAL A 135 0.98 -3.19 -9.87
CA VAL A 135 0.15 -2.33 -9.01
C VAL A 135 -1.02 -3.15 -8.51
N ALA A 136 -1.15 -3.27 -7.20
CA ALA A 136 -2.21 -4.02 -6.55
C ALA A 136 -2.88 -3.20 -5.44
N PRO A 137 -4.19 -3.37 -5.20
CA PRO A 137 -4.78 -2.84 -3.99
C PRO A 137 -4.24 -3.63 -2.79
N SER A 138 -4.12 -3.00 -1.62
CA SER A 138 -3.80 -3.68 -0.36
C SER A 138 -4.75 -4.84 -0.05
N MET A 139 -5.98 -4.80 -0.60
CA MET A 139 -6.96 -5.89 -0.59
C MET A 139 -6.43 -7.22 -1.13
N ILE A 140 -5.35 -7.22 -1.92
CA ILE A 140 -4.68 -8.45 -2.37
C ILE A 140 -4.30 -9.38 -1.21
N ALA A 141 -3.93 -8.85 -0.04
CA ALA A 141 -3.61 -9.67 1.13
C ALA A 141 -4.85 -10.45 1.62
N HIS A 142 -5.99 -9.77 1.72
CA HIS A 142 -7.26 -10.39 2.08
C HIS A 142 -7.72 -11.41 1.03
N TYR A 143 -7.62 -11.07 -0.27
CA TYR A 143 -7.96 -11.99 -1.35
C TYR A 143 -7.12 -13.27 -1.33
N VAL A 144 -5.83 -13.14 -1.05
CA VAL A 144 -4.92 -14.28 -0.96
C VAL A 144 -5.22 -15.15 0.28
N ASP A 145 -5.46 -14.54 1.44
CA ASP A 145 -5.69 -15.26 2.71
C ASP A 145 -7.08 -15.91 2.76
N VAL A 146 -8.14 -15.11 2.56
CA VAL A 146 -9.53 -15.52 2.76
C VAL A 146 -10.10 -16.20 1.51
N HIS A 147 -9.85 -15.63 0.33
CA HIS A 147 -10.46 -16.10 -0.92
C HIS A 147 -9.54 -17.02 -1.74
N ARG A 148 -8.37 -17.37 -1.20
CA ARG A 148 -7.35 -18.21 -1.85
C ARG A 148 -7.00 -17.75 -3.26
N TYR A 149 -7.06 -16.44 -3.51
CA TYR A 149 -6.63 -15.88 -4.78
C TYR A 149 -5.19 -16.31 -5.05
N GLU A 150 -4.92 -16.76 -6.27
CA GLU A 150 -3.59 -17.11 -6.74
C GLU A 150 -3.12 -16.04 -7.74
N PRO A 151 -2.38 -15.01 -7.26
CA PRO A 151 -1.72 -14.06 -8.14
C PRO A 151 -0.82 -14.77 -9.17
N PRO A 152 -0.55 -14.12 -10.32
CA PRO A 152 0.38 -14.66 -11.32
C PRO A 152 1.73 -15.04 -10.70
N ALA A 153 2.36 -16.12 -11.17
CA ALA A 153 3.65 -16.56 -10.64
C ALA A 153 4.72 -15.45 -10.73
N ALA A 154 4.74 -14.69 -11.84
CA ALA A 154 5.64 -13.56 -12.03
C ALA A 154 5.43 -12.43 -11.00
N PHE A 155 4.21 -12.26 -10.48
CA PHE A 155 3.94 -11.31 -9.39
C PHE A 155 4.58 -11.79 -8.08
N TRP A 156 4.46 -13.08 -7.76
CA TRP A 156 5.12 -13.64 -6.57
C TRP A 156 6.64 -13.53 -6.65
N GLU A 157 7.24 -13.78 -7.81
CA GLU A 157 8.67 -13.57 -8.01
C GLU A 157 9.06 -12.09 -7.80
N ALA A 158 8.24 -11.15 -8.27
CA ALA A 158 8.47 -9.73 -8.02
C ALA A 158 8.36 -9.38 -6.53
N VAL A 159 7.35 -9.90 -5.82
CA VAL A 159 7.17 -9.69 -4.37
C VAL A 159 8.38 -10.21 -3.58
N MET A 160 8.90 -11.38 -3.96
CA MET A 160 10.06 -11.99 -3.29
C MET A 160 11.36 -11.24 -3.55
N ASN A 161 11.50 -10.60 -4.72
CA ASN A 161 12.70 -9.83 -5.08
C ASN A 161 12.57 -8.33 -4.81
N CYS A 162 11.40 -7.88 -4.35
CA CYS A 162 11.15 -6.48 -4.06
C CYS A 162 12.09 -6.00 -2.94
N PRO A 163 12.85 -4.91 -3.17
CA PRO A 163 13.61 -4.29 -2.09
C PRO A 163 12.69 -3.78 -0.99
N GLU A 164 13.26 -3.52 0.18
CA GLU A 164 12.53 -2.95 1.32
C GLU A 164 11.78 -1.68 0.91
N MET A 165 10.50 -1.63 1.29
CA MET A 165 9.59 -0.52 0.96
C MET A 165 10.18 0.81 1.47
N GLY A 166 10.13 1.85 0.64
CA GLY A 166 10.70 3.16 0.98
C GLY A 166 12.23 3.25 0.92
N SER A 167 12.97 2.14 0.75
CA SER A 167 14.43 2.21 0.61
C SER A 167 14.87 2.91 -0.68
N GLU A 168 16.09 3.44 -0.69
CA GLU A 168 16.71 4.01 -1.90
C GLU A 168 16.77 3.00 -3.05
N LYS A 169 17.03 1.72 -2.74
CA LYS A 169 17.05 0.63 -3.71
C LYS A 169 15.67 0.39 -4.31
N TYR A 170 14.61 0.44 -3.49
CA TYR A 170 13.23 0.35 -3.96
C TYR A 170 12.88 1.51 -4.88
N ARG A 171 13.24 2.74 -4.50
CA ARG A 171 13.05 3.94 -5.32
C ARG A 171 13.73 3.82 -6.69
N GLN A 172 14.99 3.42 -6.72
CA GLN A 172 15.73 3.22 -7.97
C GLN A 172 15.09 2.13 -8.83
N ALA A 173 14.60 1.05 -8.22
CA ALA A 173 13.91 -0.02 -8.93
C ALA A 173 12.58 0.45 -9.55
N LEU A 174 11.81 1.30 -8.86
CA LEU A 174 10.61 1.91 -9.42
C LEU A 174 10.93 2.82 -10.61
N ILE A 175 11.97 3.66 -10.51
CA ILE A 175 12.38 4.56 -11.61
C ILE A 175 12.85 3.77 -12.83
N ALA A 176 13.63 2.71 -12.61
CA ALA A 176 14.19 1.91 -13.70
C ALA A 176 13.13 1.08 -14.46
N ASN A 177 12.06 0.66 -13.78
CA ASN A 177 11.08 -0.29 -14.34
C ASN A 177 9.69 0.32 -14.56
N GLY A 178 9.40 1.48 -13.95
CA GLY A 178 8.15 2.20 -14.09
C GLY A 178 8.09 3.04 -15.37
N PRO A 179 6.94 3.68 -15.61
CA PRO A 179 6.78 4.50 -16.78
C PRO A 179 7.70 5.72 -16.77
N SER A 180 8.36 6.02 -17.89
CA SER A 180 9.16 7.22 -18.11
C SER A 180 8.24 8.42 -18.34
N ASN A 181 8.62 9.56 -17.76
CA ASN A 181 7.93 10.83 -17.96
C ASN A 181 8.16 11.44 -19.37
N GLU A 182 8.77 10.70 -20.31
CA GLU A 182 9.16 11.22 -21.63
C GLU A 182 7.98 11.30 -22.60
N GLN A 183 6.90 10.55 -22.35
CA GLN A 183 5.64 10.59 -23.12
C GLN A 183 4.49 11.13 -22.27
N GLY A 184 4.76 12.14 -21.45
CA GLY A 184 3.72 12.89 -20.76
C GLY A 184 2.71 13.41 -21.79
N CYS A 185 1.42 13.15 -21.55
CA CYS A 185 0.33 13.88 -22.17
C CYS A 185 0.72 15.37 -22.23
N ALA A 186 0.72 15.99 -23.41
CA ALA A 186 1.14 17.37 -23.59
C ALA A 186 0.33 18.38 -22.74
N LYS A 187 -0.76 17.94 -22.09
CA LYS A 187 -1.57 18.69 -21.13
C LYS A 187 -1.24 18.42 -19.66
N CYS A 188 -0.45 17.39 -19.36
CA CYS A 188 -0.12 16.96 -18.00
C CYS A 188 1.38 16.99 -17.71
N SER A 189 2.26 17.19 -18.70
CA SER A 189 3.71 17.26 -18.49
C SER A 189 4.07 18.38 -17.53
N PRO A 190 4.52 18.08 -16.31
CA PRO A 190 5.13 19.11 -15.51
C PRO A 190 6.64 18.95 -15.78
N GLY A 191 7.25 19.93 -16.46
CA GLY A 191 8.65 19.85 -16.92
C GLY A 191 9.61 19.43 -15.79
N LYS A 192 10.80 18.89 -16.13
CA LYS A 192 11.87 18.36 -15.24
C LYS A 192 11.73 18.62 -13.72
N ALA A 193 11.52 19.87 -13.32
CA ALA A 193 11.14 20.30 -11.96
C ALA A 193 10.02 19.52 -11.26
N ALA A 194 9.11 18.84 -11.98
CA ALA A 194 8.02 18.08 -11.37
C ALA A 194 8.19 16.56 -11.41
N ALA A 195 9.06 16.05 -12.29
CA ALA A 195 9.71 14.77 -12.03
C ALA A 195 10.56 14.90 -10.75
N ASP A 196 11.25 16.02 -10.57
CA ASP A 196 11.96 16.35 -9.33
C ASP A 196 11.00 16.54 -8.13
N LYS A 197 9.75 17.03 -8.33
CA LYS A 197 8.71 17.03 -7.27
C LYS A 197 8.08 15.66 -7.01
N PHE A 198 7.98 14.78 -8.00
CA PHE A 198 7.62 13.37 -7.78
C PHE A 198 8.74 12.66 -7.00
N LEU A 199 10.00 12.98 -7.30
CA LEU A 199 11.19 12.54 -6.57
C LEU A 199 11.33 13.17 -5.16
N ALA A 200 10.83 14.40 -4.96
CA ALA A 200 10.72 15.03 -3.64
C ALA A 200 9.49 14.50 -2.85
N GLY A 201 8.41 14.13 -3.54
CA GLY A 201 7.24 13.45 -2.98
C GLY A 201 7.56 12.04 -2.48
N LEU A 202 8.46 11.33 -3.18
CA LEU A 202 9.07 10.07 -2.75
C LEU A 202 9.77 10.18 -1.39
N ARG A 203 10.38 11.33 -1.07
CA ARG A 203 10.95 11.65 0.24
C ARG A 203 9.88 12.04 1.28
N PHE A 204 8.82 12.73 0.86
CA PHE A 204 7.73 13.19 1.72
C PHE A 204 6.87 12.04 2.29
N GLN A 205 6.63 10.98 1.51
CA GLN A 205 5.76 9.87 1.94
C GLN A 205 6.45 8.81 2.81
N GLN A 206 7.77 8.70 2.73
CA GLN A 206 8.56 7.85 3.62
C GLN A 206 8.43 8.25 5.10
N LEU A 207 7.88 9.43 5.38
CA LEU A 207 7.65 9.93 6.74
C LEU A 207 6.19 10.01 7.14
N GLN A 208 5.23 9.53 6.35
CA GLN A 208 3.84 9.43 6.78
C GLN A 208 3.48 8.04 7.32
N THR A 209 4.23 6.99 6.96
CA THR A 209 3.81 5.61 7.22
C THR A 209 4.26 5.01 8.54
N ALA A 210 5.28 5.51 9.25
CA ALA A 210 5.70 4.86 10.50
C ALA A 210 4.58 4.86 11.55
N PRO A 211 3.94 3.73 11.92
CA PRO A 211 3.31 3.60 13.21
C PRO A 211 4.46 3.28 14.18
N GLY A 212 4.94 4.31 14.88
CA GLY A 212 5.70 4.06 16.08
C GLY A 212 4.83 3.19 16.98
N SER A 213 5.31 1.97 17.26
CA SER A 213 4.81 1.10 18.33
C SER A 213 4.41 1.96 19.52
N LEU A 214 3.11 2.03 19.83
CA LEU A 214 2.64 2.78 20.99
C LEU A 214 3.14 2.08 22.26
N PRO A 215 3.95 2.72 23.12
CA PRO A 215 4.09 2.26 24.48
C PRO A 215 2.76 2.47 25.22
N ASN A 216 2.39 1.46 25.99
CA ASN A 216 1.23 1.46 26.88
C ASN A 216 1.33 2.64 27.87
N PRO A 217 0.32 3.52 28.03
CA PRO A 217 0.38 4.68 28.93
C PRO A 217 0.33 4.33 30.43
N ALA A 218 0.68 3.11 30.83
CA ALA A 218 0.56 2.63 32.20
C ALA A 218 1.83 2.73 33.07
N GLU A 219 2.97 3.22 32.56
CA GLU A 219 4.20 3.30 33.36
C GLU A 219 4.81 4.70 33.37
N THR A 220 4.18 5.63 34.09
CA THR A 220 4.88 6.68 34.86
C THR A 220 3.99 7.13 36.02
N LYS A 221 3.97 6.30 37.07
CA LYS A 221 3.73 6.75 38.44
C LYS A 221 4.83 6.16 39.32
N SER A 222 5.90 6.94 39.52
CA SER A 222 6.45 7.23 40.85
C SER A 222 7.57 8.26 40.74
#